data_AF-A0A1H7ZWE1-F1
#
_entry.id   AF-A0A1H7ZWE1-F1
#
_cell.length_a   1.000
_cell.length_b   1.000
_cell.length_c   1.000
_cell.angle_alpha   90.00
_cell.angle_beta   90.00
_cell.angle_gamma   90.00
#
_symmetry.space_group_name_H-M   'P 1'
#
loop_
_entity.id
_entity.type
_entity.pdbx_description
1 polymer ?
#
loop_
_entity_poly.entity_id
_entity_poly.type
_entity_poly.pdbx_seq_one_letter_code
_entity_poly.pdbx_strand_id
1 'polypeptide(L)'
;EPTASNASVSLLSSSTMALKVQQWNGTGELGATKYGASDWTVNYKAPLNAWTYVSFVDDGSQITVYADGQSVGTIAASVSLGRASIGSTAKDPGKEDLDEVSVFNNALTATQAAALYASAQTGGTSTG
;
A
#
# COMPACT_ATOMS: atom_id res chain seq x y z
N GLU A 1 3.31 -17.34 7.40
CA GLU A 1 4.60 -16.67 7.61
C GLU A 1 4.99 -15.97 6.31
N PRO A 2 5.11 -14.63 6.27
CA PRO A 2 5.73 -13.98 5.12
C PRO A 2 7.17 -14.50 5.01
N THR A 3 7.51 -15.09 3.87
CA THR A 3 8.53 -16.15 3.76
C THR A 3 10.00 -15.71 3.70
N ALA A 4 10.37 -14.49 4.10
CA ALA A 4 11.79 -14.15 4.28
C ALA A 4 12.01 -13.05 5.32
N SER A 5 13.01 -13.25 6.18
CA SER A 5 13.36 -12.35 7.30
C SER A 5 13.84 -10.96 6.88
N ASN A 6 14.08 -10.72 5.58
CA ASN A 6 14.46 -9.42 5.01
C ASN A 6 13.60 -9.03 3.79
N ALA A 7 12.45 -9.66 3.59
CA ALA A 7 11.62 -9.37 2.41
C ALA A 7 11.13 -7.91 2.41
N SER A 8 11.09 -7.34 1.20
CA SER A 8 10.62 -6.00 0.90
C SER A 8 9.84 -6.08 -0.40
N VAL A 9 8.56 -5.71 -0.35
CA VAL A 9 7.64 -5.84 -1.48
C VAL A 9 6.90 -4.52 -1.68
N SER A 10 7.01 -3.98 -2.89
CA SER A 10 6.47 -2.67 -3.27
C SER A 10 5.19 -2.82 -4.10
N LEU A 11 4.19 -2.00 -3.78
CA LEU A 11 2.97 -1.87 -4.59
C LEU A 11 3.13 -0.80 -5.67
N LEU A 12 3.65 0.36 -5.27
CA LEU A 12 3.91 1.50 -6.13
C LEU A 12 5.27 2.05 -5.75
N SER A 13 6.10 2.37 -6.74
CA SER A 13 7.45 2.86 -6.47
C SER A 13 7.92 3.89 -7.49
N SER A 14 8.98 4.59 -7.11
CA SER A 14 9.72 5.56 -7.91
C SER A 14 11.21 5.49 -7.54
N SER A 15 12.05 6.33 -8.15
CA SER A 15 13.45 6.44 -7.76
C SER A 15 13.66 6.94 -6.33
N THR A 16 12.67 7.61 -5.74
CA THR A 16 12.80 8.28 -4.43
C THR A 16 11.97 7.64 -3.31
N MET A 17 10.94 6.86 -3.63
CA MET A 17 10.04 6.29 -2.63
C MET A 17 9.33 5.01 -3.10
N ALA A 18 8.84 4.22 -2.16
CA ALA A 18 7.95 3.09 -2.42
C ALA A 18 6.85 2.95 -1.36
N LEU A 19 5.63 2.62 -1.80
CA LEU A 19 4.55 2.12 -0.96
C LEU A 19 4.70 0.60 -0.83
N LYS A 20 4.60 0.07 0.39
CA LYS A 20 4.98 -1.31 0.70
C LYS A 20 3.77 -2.14 1.14
N VAL A 21 3.66 -3.35 0.58
CA VAL A 21 2.83 -4.42 1.16
C VAL A 21 3.60 -5.25 2.19
N GLN A 22 4.92 -5.25 2.08
CA GLN A 22 5.82 -5.77 3.10
C GLN A 22 7.01 -4.82 3.24
N GLN A 23 7.10 -4.14 4.39
CA GLN A 23 8.19 -3.23 4.68
C GLN A 23 9.51 -3.98 4.92
N TRP A 24 10.61 -3.34 4.49
CA TRP A 24 11.98 -3.80 4.69
C TRP A 24 12.25 -4.16 6.17
N ASN A 25 13.21 -5.08 6.38
CA ASN A 25 13.60 -5.64 7.68
C ASN A 25 12.57 -6.61 8.30
N GLY A 26 11.81 -7.30 7.43
CA GLY A 26 11.05 -8.49 7.84
C GLY A 26 9.86 -8.23 8.76
N THR A 27 9.33 -7.01 8.78
CA THR A 27 8.19 -6.69 9.66
C THR A 27 6.92 -7.44 9.22
N GLY A 28 6.76 -7.68 7.91
CA GLY A 28 5.52 -8.19 7.32
C GLY A 28 4.39 -7.16 7.32
N GLU A 29 4.69 -5.92 7.66
CA GLU A 29 3.72 -4.83 7.80
C GLU A 29 3.64 -4.00 6.51
N LEU A 30 2.46 -3.42 6.27
CA LEU A 30 2.30 -2.35 5.31
C LEU A 30 3.15 -1.15 5.73
N GLY A 31 3.58 -0.36 4.76
CA GLY A 31 4.45 0.77 5.06
C GLY A 31 4.78 1.64 3.87
N ALA A 32 5.75 2.52 4.09
CA ALA A 32 6.34 3.34 3.06
C ALA A 32 7.84 3.49 3.30
N THR A 33 8.59 3.53 2.21
CA THR A 33 10.02 3.87 2.21
C THR A 33 10.21 5.18 1.48
N LYS A 34 10.95 6.12 2.09
CA LYS A 34 11.64 7.19 1.38
C LYS A 34 13.10 6.79 1.24
N TYR A 35 13.53 6.45 0.03
CA TYR A 35 14.86 5.91 -0.21
C TYR A 35 15.95 6.91 0.22
N GLY A 36 16.96 6.41 0.93
CA GLY A 36 18.05 7.23 1.48
C GLY A 36 17.67 8.05 2.72
N ALA A 37 16.45 7.88 3.26
CA ALA A 37 15.98 8.63 4.43
C ALA A 37 15.39 7.72 5.52
N SER A 38 14.24 7.10 5.28
CA SER A 38 13.51 6.38 6.33
C SER A 38 12.57 5.33 5.77
N ASP A 39 12.35 4.30 6.58
CA ASP A 39 11.33 3.27 6.41
C ASP A 39 10.30 3.43 7.53
N TRP A 40 9.02 3.40 7.18
CA TRP A 40 7.91 3.54 8.12
C TRP A 40 6.94 2.38 7.95
N THR A 41 6.37 1.90 9.05
CA THR A 41 5.30 0.91 9.03
C THR A 41 4.01 1.47 9.59
N VAL A 42 2.90 0.83 9.24
CA VAL A 42 1.68 0.84 10.02
C VAL A 42 1.49 -0.57 10.55
N ASN A 43 1.19 -0.73 11.84
CA ASN A 43 1.11 -2.03 12.55
C ASN A 43 -0.05 -2.91 12.05
N TYR A 44 0.02 -3.30 10.78
CA TYR A 44 -0.97 -4.06 10.04
C TYR A 44 -0.25 -4.91 9.00
N LYS A 45 -0.57 -6.20 8.98
CA LYS A 45 -0.02 -7.19 8.06
C LYS A 45 -1.16 -7.70 7.19
N ALA A 46 -1.03 -7.53 5.88
CA ALA A 46 -2.01 -8.11 4.97
C ALA A 46 -1.98 -9.65 5.09
N PRO A 47 -3.13 -10.33 5.24
CA PRO A 47 -3.19 -11.77 5.32
C PRO A 47 -2.67 -12.43 4.04
N LEU A 48 -1.95 -13.54 4.19
CA LEU A 48 -1.49 -14.33 3.05
C LEU A 48 -2.66 -15.06 2.39
N ASN A 49 -2.61 -15.19 1.07
CA ASN A 49 -3.61 -15.90 0.25
C ASN A 49 -5.04 -15.35 0.39
N ALA A 50 -5.17 -14.06 0.66
CA ALA A 50 -6.44 -13.35 0.71
C ALA A 50 -6.27 -11.97 0.09
N TRP A 51 -7.31 -11.49 -0.60
CA TRP A 51 -7.36 -10.13 -1.10
C TRP A 51 -7.45 -9.13 0.05
N THR A 52 -6.73 -8.02 -0.07
CA THR A 52 -6.82 -6.88 0.86
C THR A 52 -6.89 -5.61 0.03
N TYR A 53 -7.92 -4.79 0.24
CA TYR A 53 -8.01 -3.50 -0.44
C TYR A 53 -7.20 -2.47 0.34
N VAL A 54 -6.05 -2.06 -0.20
CA VAL A 54 -5.14 -1.13 0.47
C VAL A 54 -5.21 0.24 -0.17
N SER A 55 -5.33 1.29 0.65
CA SER A 55 -5.23 2.68 0.20
C SER A 55 -4.17 3.44 1.00
N PHE A 56 -3.36 4.21 0.30
CA PHE A 56 -2.41 5.17 0.89
C PHE A 56 -2.85 6.58 0.51
N VAL A 57 -3.06 7.41 1.53
CA VAL A 57 -3.53 8.79 1.34
C VAL A 57 -2.56 9.74 2.01
N ASP A 58 -1.83 10.52 1.20
CA ASP A 58 -1.02 11.63 1.68
C ASP A 58 -1.85 12.92 1.67
N ASP A 59 -2.02 13.55 2.83
CA ASP A 59 -2.75 14.82 3.00
C ASP A 59 -1.86 16.07 2.96
N GLY A 60 -0.57 15.90 2.67
CA GLY A 60 0.45 16.96 2.71
C GLY A 60 1.17 17.09 4.06
N SER A 61 0.69 16.39 5.09
CA SER A 61 1.32 16.34 6.42
C SER A 61 1.66 14.92 6.87
N GLN A 62 0.79 13.96 6.56
CA GLN A 62 0.94 12.55 6.93
C GLN A 62 0.35 11.63 5.85
N ILE A 63 0.81 10.38 5.85
CA ILE A 63 0.22 9.31 5.04
C ILE A 63 -0.69 8.49 5.94
N THR A 64 -1.97 8.44 5.64
CA THR A 64 -2.92 7.53 6.27
C THR A 64 -3.05 6.27 5.42
N VAL A 65 -2.92 5.10 6.06
CA VAL A 65 -3.07 3.81 5.41
C VAL A 65 -4.40 3.19 5.81
N TYR A 66 -5.14 2.72 4.82
CA TYR A 66 -6.40 2.01 5.00
C TYR A 66 -6.26 0.58 4.49
N ALA A 67 -6.82 -0.37 5.23
CA ALA A 67 -7.06 -1.73 4.77
C ALA A 67 -8.56 -2.01 4.87
N ASP A 68 -9.14 -2.53 3.78
CA ASP A 68 -10.57 -2.86 3.70
C ASP A 68 -11.46 -1.66 4.13
N GLY A 69 -11.07 -0.47 3.67
CA GLY A 69 -11.78 0.79 3.92
C GLY A 69 -11.63 1.36 5.33
N GLN A 70 -10.90 0.70 6.24
CA GLN A 70 -10.67 1.16 7.62
C GLN A 70 -9.24 1.65 7.81
N SER A 71 -9.03 2.74 8.56
CA SER A 71 -7.69 3.23 8.84
C SER A 71 -6.96 2.25 9.76
N VAL A 72 -5.77 1.80 9.33
CA VAL A 72 -4.92 0.86 10.07
C VAL A 72 -3.69 1.53 10.67
N GLY A 73 -3.48 2.81 10.37
CA GLY A 73 -2.41 3.61 10.95
C GLY A 73 -2.06 4.82 10.11
N THR A 74 -1.17 5.63 10.67
CA THR A 74 -0.68 6.86 10.06
C THR A 74 0.84 6.90 10.14
N ILE A 75 1.47 7.36 9.07
CA ILE A 75 2.89 7.65 8.99
C ILE A 75 3.03 9.17 9.08
N ALA A 76 3.69 9.68 10.13
CA ALA A 76 3.89 11.10 10.38
C ALA A 76 4.96 11.72 9.45
N ALA A 77 4.77 11.55 8.14
CA ALA A 77 5.58 12.12 7.08
C ALA A 77 4.71 12.29 5.83
N SER A 78 5.02 13.32 5.04
CA SER A 78 4.47 13.51 3.69
C SER A 78 5.58 13.30 2.66
N VAL A 79 5.27 12.50 1.65
CA VAL A 79 6.17 12.17 0.54
C VAL A 79 5.31 12.01 -0.70
N SER A 80 5.63 12.75 -1.77
CA SER A 80 4.98 12.56 -3.07
C SER A 80 4.95 11.08 -3.43
N LEU A 81 3.74 10.49 -3.44
CA LEU A 81 3.53 9.06 -3.65
C LEU A 81 3.91 8.68 -5.08
N GLY A 82 5.14 8.21 -5.24
CA GLY A 82 5.75 7.89 -6.51
C GLY A 82 5.04 6.71 -7.20
N ARG A 83 4.88 6.82 -8.53
CA ARG A 83 4.10 5.88 -9.35
C ARG A 83 4.79 5.49 -10.66
N ALA A 84 6.12 5.46 -10.66
CA ALA A 84 6.92 5.11 -11.84
C ALA A 84 6.86 3.60 -12.15
N SER A 85 6.56 2.76 -11.16
CA SER A 85 6.38 1.33 -11.32
C SER A 85 5.25 0.83 -10.43
N ILE A 86 4.54 -0.19 -10.90
CA ILE A 86 3.46 -0.89 -10.19
C ILE A 86 3.92 -2.32 -9.96
N GLY A 87 3.79 -2.78 -8.72
CA GLY A 87 4.20 -4.11 -8.25
C GLY A 87 5.70 -4.32 -8.11
N SER A 88 6.06 -5.60 -8.11
CA SER A 88 7.41 -6.15 -8.05
C SER A 88 8.42 -5.44 -8.96
N THR A 89 9.59 -5.11 -8.38
CA THR A 89 10.75 -4.59 -9.11
C THR A 89 11.99 -5.42 -8.81
N ALA A 90 13.08 -5.22 -9.55
CA ALA A 90 14.36 -5.88 -9.24
C ALA A 90 14.88 -5.56 -7.82
N LYS A 91 14.52 -4.39 -7.28
CA LYS A 91 14.92 -3.94 -5.93
C LYS A 91 13.99 -4.48 -4.85
N ASP A 92 12.71 -4.62 -5.17
CA ASP A 92 11.65 -5.06 -4.28
C ASP A 92 10.86 -6.19 -4.95
N PRO A 93 11.43 -7.40 -5.04
CA PRO A 93 10.81 -8.50 -5.73
C PRO A 93 9.62 -9.04 -4.91
N GLY A 94 8.50 -9.15 -5.58
CA GLY A 94 7.21 -9.58 -5.05
C GLY A 94 6.56 -10.68 -5.89
N LYS A 95 5.57 -11.36 -5.29
CA LYS A 95 4.71 -12.39 -5.94
C LYS A 95 3.23 -12.11 -5.70
N GLU A 96 2.90 -10.86 -5.44
CA GLU A 96 1.56 -10.35 -5.27
C GLU A 96 0.80 -10.30 -6.60
N ASP A 97 -0.47 -10.62 -6.54
CA ASP A 97 -1.43 -10.28 -7.58
C ASP A 97 -2.05 -8.92 -7.23
N LEU A 98 -2.26 -8.09 -8.26
CA LEU A 98 -2.85 -6.76 -8.12
C LEU A 98 -4.08 -6.66 -9.03
N ASP A 99 -5.12 -6.02 -8.52
CA ASP A 99 -6.34 -5.69 -9.27
C ASP A 99 -6.86 -4.32 -8.86
N GLU A 100 -7.66 -3.68 -9.73
CA GLU A 100 -8.35 -2.40 -9.49
C GLU A 100 -7.45 -1.22 -9.05
N VAL A 101 -6.22 -1.16 -9.59
CA VAL A 101 -5.25 -0.12 -9.24
C VAL A 101 -5.73 1.27 -9.67
N SER A 102 -5.99 2.13 -8.69
CA SER A 102 -6.51 3.49 -8.88
C SER A 102 -5.59 4.56 -8.30
N VAL A 103 -5.61 5.75 -8.91
CA VAL A 103 -4.75 6.89 -8.56
C VAL A 103 -5.56 8.18 -8.54
N PHE A 104 -5.41 8.95 -7.47
CA PHE A 104 -6.08 10.24 -7.30
C PHE A 104 -5.05 11.36 -7.11
N ASN A 105 -5.41 12.58 -7.57
CA ASN A 105 -4.59 13.80 -7.43
C ASN A 105 -5.00 14.65 -6.21
N ASN A 106 -5.88 14.13 -5.36
CA ASN A 106 -6.32 14.76 -4.13
C ASN A 106 -6.39 13.71 -3.01
N ALA A 107 -6.13 14.16 -1.78
CA ALA A 107 -6.27 13.32 -0.61
C ALA A 107 -7.73 12.85 -0.48
N LEU A 108 -7.91 11.55 -0.29
CA LEU A 108 -9.23 10.98 -0.02
C LEU A 108 -9.59 11.18 1.45
N THR A 109 -10.84 11.53 1.71
CA THR A 109 -11.40 11.44 3.06
C THR A 109 -11.56 9.96 3.47
N ALA A 110 -11.65 9.71 4.78
CA ALA A 110 -11.94 8.36 5.29
C ALA A 110 -13.23 7.77 4.70
N THR A 111 -14.27 8.60 4.53
CA THR A 111 -15.53 8.18 3.90
C THR A 111 -15.35 7.80 2.44
N GLN A 112 -14.53 8.54 1.68
CA GLN A 112 -14.23 8.20 0.29
C GLN A 112 -13.42 6.90 0.19
N ALA A 113 -12.43 6.69 1.05
CA ALA A 113 -11.66 5.44 1.09
C ALA A 113 -12.57 4.22 1.39
N ALA A 114 -13.48 4.36 2.37
CA ALA A 114 -14.46 3.32 2.68
C ALA A 114 -15.44 3.05 1.52
N ALA A 115 -15.91 4.11 0.85
CA ALA A 115 -16.81 3.98 -0.29
C ALA A 115 -16.15 3.28 -1.50
N LEU A 116 -14.88 3.60 -1.77
CA LEU A 116 -14.13 2.92 -2.83
C LEU A 116 -13.96 1.43 -2.54
N TYR A 117 -13.60 1.06 -1.30
CA TYR A 117 -13.55 -0.35 -0.90
C TYR A 117 -14.90 -1.06 -1.09
N ALA A 118 -16.01 -0.44 -0.68
CA ALA A 118 -17.34 -1.02 -0.87
C ALA A 118 -17.66 -1.22 -2.37
N SER A 119 -17.26 -0.29 -3.22
CA SER A 119 -17.45 -0.41 -4.68
C SER A 119 -16.61 -1.53 -5.30
N ALA A 120 -15.37 -1.70 -4.85
CA ALA A 120 -14.46 -2.75 -5.33
C ALA A 120 -15.02 -4.17 -5.05
N GLN A 121 -15.74 -4.35 -3.94
CA GLN A 121 -16.40 -5.64 -3.64
C GLN A 121 -17.52 -6.00 -4.62
N THR A 122 -18.13 -5.01 -5.27
CA THR A 122 -19.24 -5.22 -6.22
C THR A 122 -18.77 -5.41 -7.67
N GLY A 123 -17.53 -5.03 -7.99
CA GLY A 123 -16.95 -5.16 -9.33
C GLY A 123 -16.57 -6.59 -9.72
N GLY A 124 -16.29 -7.46 -8.74
CA GLY A 124 -15.85 -8.84 -8.99
C GLY A 124 -16.94 -9.86 -9.36
N THR A 125 -18.21 -9.44 -9.43
CA THR A 125 -19.35 -10.35 -9.68
C THR A 125 -19.92 -10.33 -11.10
N SER A 126 -19.21 -9.81 -12.11
CA SER A 126 -19.63 -10.01 -13.50
C SER A 126 -19.18 -11.39 -14.00
N THR A 127 -19.90 -12.43 -13.61
CA THR A 127 -19.90 -13.70 -14.36
C THR A 127 -20.59 -13.45 -15.70
N GLY A 128 -19.80 -13.21 -16.75
CA GLY A 128 -20.20 -13.50 -18.12
C GLY A 128 -20.05 -15.00 -18.41
#